data_AF-A0A2N3AWE8-F1
#
_entry.id   AF-A0A2N3AWE8-F1
#
_cell.length_a   1.000
_cell.length_b   1.000
_cell.length_c   1.000
_cell.angle_alpha   90.00
_cell.angle_beta   90.00
_cell.angle_gamma   90.00
#
_symmetry.space_group_name_H-M   'P 1'
#
loop_
_entity.id
_entity.type
_entity.pdbx_description
1 polymer ?
#
loop_
_entity_poly.entity_id
_entity_poly.type
_entity_poly.pdbx_seq_one_letter_code
_entity_poly.pdbx_strand_id
1 'polypeptide(L)'
;MIRRVITGTFNDGFIHAGNLAYLSMLAIFPFFILGAALFDLLGGRANAEAMIAAVARALPDSVASVIEPVAEDVIYARSGWLLWLGAAVGLWTVSSLIETIRDILRRAYDTPPVHAFWKTRLLSAGLTLAAVVVLMLSLFAQVAIGAVQQVI
;
A
#
# COMPACT_ATOMS: atom_id res chain seq x y z
N MET A 1 -11.55 -35.33 -19.98
CA MET A 1 -11.13 -34.47 -18.84
C MET A 1 -9.88 -33.65 -19.18
N ILE A 2 -8.76 -34.28 -19.54
CA ILE A 2 -7.48 -33.62 -19.87
C ILE A 2 -7.60 -32.53 -20.95
N ARG A 3 -8.29 -32.80 -22.08
CA ARG A 3 -8.47 -31.82 -23.16
C ARG A 3 -9.17 -30.54 -22.69
N ARG A 4 -10.13 -30.67 -21.77
CA ARG A 4 -10.94 -29.56 -21.22
C ARG A 4 -10.11 -28.69 -20.26
N VAL A 5 -9.26 -29.32 -19.46
CA VAL A 5 -8.29 -28.64 -18.57
C VAL A 5 -7.27 -27.88 -19.40
N ILE A 6 -6.64 -28.52 -20.38
CA ILE A 6 -5.63 -27.89 -21.24
C ILE A 6 -6.21 -26.68 -21.99
N THR A 7 -7.38 -26.81 -22.63
CA THR A 7 -7.99 -25.67 -23.33
C THR A 7 -8.46 -24.56 -22.39
N GLY A 8 -8.95 -24.90 -21.19
CA GLY A 8 -9.34 -23.90 -20.19
C GLY A 8 -8.15 -23.10 -19.66
N THR A 9 -7.03 -23.77 -19.35
CA THR A 9 -5.80 -23.11 -18.92
C THR A 9 -5.21 -22.23 -20.03
N PHE A 10 -5.23 -22.70 -21.28
CA PHE A 10 -4.65 -21.96 -22.40
C PHE A 10 -5.47 -20.71 -22.78
N ASN A 11 -6.81 -20.81 -22.74
CA ASN A 11 -7.68 -19.70 -23.14
C ASN A 11 -7.97 -18.71 -22.01
N ASP A 12 -8.31 -19.19 -20.80
CA ASP A 12 -8.73 -18.31 -19.70
C ASP A 12 -7.58 -18.03 -18.73
N GLY A 13 -6.69 -19.01 -18.51
CA GLY A 13 -5.60 -18.93 -17.53
C GLY A 13 -4.58 -17.83 -17.86
N PHE A 14 -4.13 -17.74 -19.11
CA PHE A 14 -3.15 -16.72 -19.53
C PHE A 14 -3.71 -15.30 -19.46
N ILE A 15 -4.97 -15.10 -19.86
CA ILE A 15 -5.63 -13.78 -19.81
C ILE A 15 -5.78 -13.32 -18.36
N HIS A 16 -6.23 -14.22 -17.48
CA HIS A 16 -6.41 -13.91 -16.07
C HIS A 16 -5.07 -13.69 -15.35
N ALA A 17 -4.04 -14.48 -15.67
CA ALA A 17 -2.70 -14.29 -15.13
C ALA A 17 -2.09 -12.94 -15.55
N GLY A 18 -2.23 -12.55 -16.82
CA GLY A 18 -1.76 -11.26 -17.32
C GLY A 18 -2.46 -10.08 -16.65
N ASN A 19 -3.78 -10.12 -16.53
CA ASN A 19 -4.54 -9.09 -15.83
C ASN A 19 -4.14 -9.00 -14.35
N LEU A 20 -3.96 -10.14 -13.68
CA LEU A 20 -3.55 -10.19 -12.28
C LEU A 20 -2.13 -9.65 -12.07
N ALA A 21 -1.18 -9.98 -12.96
CA ALA A 21 0.18 -9.45 -12.92
C ALA A 21 0.19 -7.93 -13.12
N TYR A 22 -0.54 -7.43 -14.12
CA TYR A 22 -0.68 -6.00 -14.39
C TYR A 22 -1.29 -5.26 -13.19
N LEU A 23 -2.42 -5.75 -12.67
CA LEU A 23 -3.09 -5.14 -11.52
C LEU A 23 -2.23 -5.20 -10.25
N SER A 24 -1.44 -6.27 -10.06
CA SER A 24 -0.52 -6.38 -8.93
C SER A 24 0.62 -5.37 -9.00
N MET A 25 1.22 -5.18 -10.18
CA MET A 25 2.26 -4.17 -10.38
C MET A 25 1.70 -2.75 -10.19
N LEU A 26 0.51 -2.49 -10.73
CA LEU A 26 -0.16 -1.20 -10.59
C LEU A 26 -0.53 -0.92 -9.12
N ALA A 27 -0.97 -1.93 -8.36
CA ALA A 27 -1.37 -1.79 -6.96
C ALA A 27 -0.25 -1.30 -6.01
N ILE A 28 1.02 -1.37 -6.41
CA ILE A 28 2.16 -0.85 -5.64
C ILE A 28 2.02 0.67 -5.42
N PHE A 29 1.61 1.43 -6.44
CA PHE A 29 1.49 2.88 -6.32
C PHE A 29 0.37 3.31 -5.35
N PRO A 30 -0.89 2.83 -5.51
CA PRO A 30 -1.94 3.00 -4.51
C PRO A 30 -1.53 2.67 -3.08
N PHE A 31 -0.76 1.60 -2.90
CA PHE A 31 -0.31 1.17 -1.58
C PHE A 31 0.52 2.27 -0.89
N PHE A 32 1.52 2.81 -1.59
CA PHE A 32 2.32 3.92 -1.06
C PHE A 32 1.53 5.21 -0.85
N ILE A 33 0.57 5.50 -1.75
CA ILE A 33 -0.26 6.70 -1.62
C ILE A 33 -1.17 6.59 -0.39
N LEU A 34 -1.76 5.42 -0.13
CA LEU A 34 -2.56 5.16 1.07
C LEU A 34 -1.71 5.24 2.34
N GLY A 35 -0.50 4.70 2.32
CA GLY A 35 0.44 4.85 3.45
C GLY A 35 0.78 6.31 3.72
N ALA A 36 1.06 7.10 2.68
CA ALA A 36 1.34 8.53 2.82
C ALA A 36 0.13 9.31 3.35
N ALA A 37 -1.08 9.00 2.87
CA ALA A 37 -2.32 9.60 3.37
C ALA A 37 -2.59 9.23 4.83
N LEU A 38 -2.32 7.98 5.23
CA LEU A 38 -2.45 7.54 6.61
C LEU A 38 -1.43 8.23 7.53
N PHE A 39 -0.19 8.37 7.08
CA PHE A 39 0.85 9.09 7.81
C PHE A 39 0.47 10.57 8.02
N ASP A 40 -0.03 11.22 6.98
CA ASP A 40 -0.54 12.59 7.07
C ASP A 40 -1.71 12.70 8.07
N LEU A 41 -2.66 11.75 8.00
CA LEU A 41 -3.83 11.69 8.89
C LEU A 41 -3.46 11.51 10.37
N LEU A 42 -2.42 10.73 10.68
CA LEU A 42 -1.95 10.49 12.05
C LEU A 42 -1.14 11.67 12.64
N GLY A 43 -1.11 12.82 11.97
CA GLY A 43 -0.36 13.99 12.43
C GLY A 43 1.15 13.86 12.20
N GLY A 44 1.57 12.97 11.29
CA GLY A 44 2.97 12.81 10.91
C GLY A 44 3.61 14.14 10.45
N ARG A 45 2.82 15.07 9.90
CA ARG A 45 3.25 16.43 9.59
C ARG A 45 3.48 17.32 10.82
N ALA A 46 2.57 17.33 11.78
CA ALA A 46 2.73 18.15 12.99
C ALA A 46 3.95 17.72 13.80
N ASN A 47 4.30 16.44 13.72
CA ASN A 47 5.50 15.87 14.36
C ASN A 47 6.70 15.79 13.41
N ALA A 48 6.57 16.21 12.15
CA ALA A 48 7.62 16.06 11.16
C ALA A 48 8.87 16.86 11.52
N GLU A 49 8.69 18.13 11.85
CA GLU A 49 9.79 19.01 12.28
C GLU A 49 10.50 18.43 13.52
N ALA A 50 9.75 17.93 14.50
CA ALA A 50 10.32 17.30 15.68
C ALA A 50 11.12 16.02 15.33
N MET A 51 10.64 15.25 14.35
CA MET A 51 11.29 14.01 13.89
C MET A 51 12.54 14.30 13.06
N ILE A 52 12.48 15.28 12.15
CA ILE A 52 13.63 15.78 11.39
C ILE A 52 14.69 16.34 12.34
N ALA A 53 14.31 17.19 13.29
CA ALA A 53 15.22 17.77 14.28
C ALA A 53 15.80 16.71 15.23
N ALA A 54 15.07 15.64 15.53
CA ALA A 54 15.60 14.52 16.31
C ALA A 54 16.68 13.74 15.53
N VAL A 55 16.44 13.47 14.24
CA VAL A 55 17.40 12.78 13.37
C VAL A 55 18.61 13.66 13.07
N ALA A 56 18.41 14.95 12.79
CA ALA A 56 19.46 15.92 12.53
C ALA A 56 20.42 16.03 13.74
N ARG A 57 19.89 16.02 14.97
CA ARG A 57 20.71 16.02 16.20
C ARG A 57 21.51 14.73 16.43
N ALA A 58 21.13 13.62 15.81
CA ALA A 58 21.87 12.37 15.89
C ALA A 58 23.02 12.28 14.86
N LEU A 59 23.10 13.23 13.92
CA LEU A 59 24.09 13.27 12.85
C LEU A 59 25.10 14.41 13.08
N PRO A 60 26.34 14.31 12.55
CA PRO A 60 27.26 15.44 12.51
C PRO A 60 26.70 16.60 11.66
N ASP A 61 26.99 17.84 12.05
CA ASP A 61 26.44 19.06 11.42
C ASP A 61 26.61 19.09 9.89
N SER A 62 27.72 18.60 9.37
CA SER A 62 28.01 18.55 7.92
C SER A 62 27.10 17.61 7.13
N VAL A 63 26.51 16.61 7.79
CA VAL A 63 25.57 15.65 7.20
C VAL A 63 24.14 16.14 7.40
N ALA A 64 23.83 16.65 8.59
CA ALA A 64 22.53 17.20 8.91
C ALA A 64 22.13 18.36 7.97
N SER A 65 23.06 19.29 7.69
CA SER A 65 22.80 20.45 6.82
C SER A 65 22.47 20.10 5.37
N VAL A 66 22.78 18.87 4.93
CA VAL A 66 22.46 18.38 3.59
C VAL A 66 21.16 17.57 3.59
N ILE A 67 20.88 16.83 4.65
CA ILE A 67 19.72 15.93 4.74
C ILE A 67 18.45 16.66 5.19
N GLU A 68 18.55 17.62 6.10
CA GLU A 68 17.41 18.35 6.67
C GLU A 68 16.50 19.01 5.62
N PRO A 69 17.01 19.84 4.68
CA PRO A 69 16.15 20.42 3.64
C PRO A 69 15.54 19.38 2.70
N VAL A 70 16.24 18.27 2.45
CA VAL A 70 15.69 17.16 1.64
C VAL A 70 14.57 16.44 2.40
N ALA A 71 14.71 16.26 3.71
CA ALA A 71 13.69 15.65 4.55
C ALA A 71 12.44 16.54 4.65
N GLU A 72 12.62 17.86 4.81
CA GLU A 72 11.53 18.84 4.77
C GLU A 72 10.81 18.82 3.42
N ASP A 73 11.54 18.92 2.31
CA ASP A 73 10.96 18.89 0.97
C ASP A 73 10.15 17.60 0.74
N VAL A 74 10.66 16.44 1.15
CA VAL A 74 9.94 15.16 0.99
C VAL A 74 8.64 15.12 1.80
N ILE A 75 8.65 15.66 3.02
CA ILE A 75 7.48 15.65 3.90
C ILE A 75 6.41 16.66 3.44
N TYR A 76 6.85 17.83 2.97
CA TYR A 76 5.96 18.91 2.57
C TYR A 76 5.50 18.82 1.11
N ALA A 77 6.25 18.18 0.20
CA ALA A 77 5.89 18.05 -1.22
C ALA A 77 4.62 17.23 -1.49
N ARG A 78 4.21 16.31 -0.61
CA ARG A 78 3.06 15.41 -0.81
C ARG A 78 1.74 15.92 -0.17
N SER A 79 1.54 17.23 -0.09
CA SER A 79 0.40 17.86 0.59
C SER A 79 -0.82 18.12 -0.30
N GLY A 80 -2.02 17.99 0.30
CA GLY A 80 -3.25 18.59 -0.21
C GLY A 80 -4.25 17.60 -0.82
N TRP A 81 -5.25 18.15 -1.51
CA TRP A 81 -6.39 17.39 -2.06
C TRP A 81 -5.98 16.32 -3.07
N LEU A 82 -4.85 16.49 -3.77
CA LEU A 82 -4.28 15.51 -4.70
C LEU A 82 -3.88 14.21 -4.01
N LEU A 83 -3.34 14.28 -2.79
CA LEU A 83 -2.97 13.09 -2.00
C LEU A 83 -4.22 12.26 -1.69
N TRP A 84 -5.28 12.93 -1.23
CA TRP A 84 -6.55 12.29 -0.90
C TRP A 84 -7.28 11.76 -2.13
N LEU A 85 -7.23 12.48 -3.25
CA LEU A 85 -7.77 12.00 -4.52
C LEU A 85 -7.00 10.76 -5.00
N GLY A 86 -5.67 10.80 -4.96
CA GLY A 86 -4.82 9.66 -5.29
C GLY A 86 -5.07 8.47 -4.35
N ALA A 87 -5.30 8.72 -3.06
CA ALA A 87 -5.65 7.70 -2.08
C ALA A 87 -7.01 7.07 -2.39
N ALA A 88 -8.01 7.86 -2.78
CA ALA A 88 -9.33 7.36 -3.15
C ALA A 88 -9.28 6.52 -4.43
N VAL A 89 -8.63 7.01 -5.49
CA VAL A 89 -8.41 6.26 -6.74
C VAL A 89 -7.57 5.01 -6.49
N GLY A 90 -6.58 5.12 -5.62
CA GLY A 90 -5.73 4.01 -5.22
C GLY A 90 -6.52 2.91 -4.50
N LEU A 91 -7.30 3.28 -3.48
CA LEU A 91 -8.15 2.36 -2.73
C LEU A 91 -9.14 1.65 -3.66
N TRP A 92 -9.73 2.39 -4.60
CA TRP A 92 -10.61 1.83 -5.62
C TRP A 92 -9.89 0.78 -6.47
N THR A 93 -8.64 1.06 -6.87
CA THR A 93 -7.86 0.19 -7.74
C THR A 93 -7.42 -1.09 -7.02
N VAL A 94 -6.91 -1.00 -5.80
CA VAL A 94 -6.50 -2.18 -5.01
C VAL A 94 -7.71 -3.02 -4.62
N SER A 95 -8.84 -2.39 -4.27
CA SER A 95 -10.07 -3.11 -4.01
C SER A 95 -10.56 -3.90 -5.23
N SER A 96 -10.34 -3.40 -6.45
CA SER A 96 -10.66 -4.13 -7.68
C SER A 96 -9.75 -5.33 -7.89
N LEU A 97 -8.44 -5.22 -7.61
CA LEU A 97 -7.51 -6.36 -7.66
C LEU A 97 -7.95 -7.50 -6.74
N ILE A 98 -8.31 -7.19 -5.49
CA ILE A 98 -8.78 -8.20 -4.53
C ILE A 98 -10.06 -8.88 -5.03
N GLU A 99 -10.99 -8.13 -5.63
CA GLU A 99 -12.21 -8.72 -6.20
C GLU A 99 -11.90 -9.59 -7.42
N THR A 100 -10.95 -9.21 -8.27
CA THR A 100 -10.49 -10.05 -9.39
C THR A 100 -9.89 -11.37 -8.90
N ILE A 101 -9.02 -11.33 -7.89
CA ILE A 101 -8.48 -12.55 -7.28
C ILE A 101 -9.61 -13.42 -6.73
N ARG A 102 -10.56 -12.80 -6.03
CA ARG A 102 -11.71 -13.49 -5.45
C ARG A 102 -12.61 -14.13 -6.51
N ASP A 103 -12.83 -13.45 -7.63
CA ASP A 103 -13.61 -13.99 -8.75
C ASP A 103 -12.89 -15.19 -9.40
N ILE A 104 -11.58 -15.08 -9.65
CA ILE A 104 -10.78 -16.18 -10.19
C ILE A 104 -10.83 -17.40 -9.26
N LEU A 105 -10.66 -17.19 -7.94
CA LEU A 105 -10.76 -18.27 -6.96
C LEU A 105 -12.16 -18.89 -6.95
N ARG A 106 -13.23 -18.08 -6.93
CA ARG A 106 -14.60 -18.59 -6.97
C ARG A 106 -14.87 -19.45 -8.21
N ARG A 107 -14.42 -19.01 -9.38
CA ARG A 107 -14.54 -19.78 -10.63
C ARG A 107 -13.74 -21.08 -10.60
N ALA A 108 -12.55 -21.06 -10.00
CA ALA A 108 -11.73 -22.26 -9.85
C ALA A 108 -12.34 -23.30 -8.89
N TYR A 109 -13.08 -22.83 -7.87
CA TYR A 109 -13.74 -23.67 -6.86
C TYR A 109 -15.26 -23.81 -7.06
N ASP A 110 -15.80 -23.42 -8.22
CA ASP A 110 -17.22 -23.52 -8.59
C ASP A 110 -18.21 -22.99 -7.51
N THR A 111 -17.82 -21.93 -6.81
CA THR A 111 -18.60 -21.38 -5.69
C THR A 111 -19.46 -20.19 -6.15
N PRO A 112 -20.80 -20.23 -6.05
CA PRO A 112 -21.67 -19.16 -6.51
C PRO A 112 -21.51 -17.88 -5.65
N PRO A 113 -21.72 -16.68 -6.24
CA PRO A 113 -21.63 -15.42 -5.50
C PRO A 113 -22.78 -15.29 -4.49
N VAL A 114 -22.46 -15.36 -3.20
CA VAL A 114 -23.45 -15.33 -2.10
C VAL A 114 -23.69 -13.92 -1.53
N HIS A 115 -22.87 -12.93 -1.88
CA HIS A 115 -22.87 -11.60 -1.26
C HIS A 115 -22.97 -10.46 -2.28
N ALA A 116 -23.69 -9.40 -1.92
CA ALA A 116 -23.85 -8.20 -2.74
C ALA A 116 -22.49 -7.52 -3.05
N PHE A 117 -22.31 -7.09 -4.30
CA PHE A 117 -21.09 -6.45 -4.84
C PHE A 117 -20.53 -5.33 -3.95
N TRP A 118 -21.39 -4.52 -3.34
CA TRP A 118 -20.97 -3.43 -2.45
C TRP A 118 -20.36 -3.94 -1.13
N LYS A 119 -20.90 -5.03 -0.55
CA LYS A 119 -20.36 -5.61 0.70
C LYS A 119 -18.97 -6.22 0.47
N THR A 120 -18.77 -6.90 -0.65
CA THR A 120 -17.46 -7.48 -1.00
C THR A 120 -16.44 -6.39 -1.32
N ARG A 121 -16.85 -5.31 -1.98
CA ARG A 121 -15.97 -4.16 -2.25
C ARG A 121 -15.56 -3.42 -0.98
N LEU A 122 -16.48 -3.20 -0.04
CA LEU A 122 -16.17 -2.57 1.25
C LEU A 122 -15.22 -3.43 2.10
N LEU A 123 -15.42 -4.76 2.11
CA LEU A 123 -14.51 -5.69 2.77
C LEU A 123 -13.11 -5.68 2.15
N SER A 124 -13.01 -5.63 0.82
CA SER A 124 -11.73 -5.56 0.10
C SER A 124 -10.99 -4.24 0.38
N ALA A 125 -11.70 -3.11 0.40
CA ALA A 125 -11.15 -1.83 0.81
C ALA A 125 -10.67 -1.85 2.28
N GLY A 126 -11.48 -2.41 3.19
CA GLY A 126 -11.11 -2.57 4.60
C GLY A 126 -9.87 -3.45 4.80
N LEU A 127 -9.78 -4.57 4.08
CA LEU A 127 -8.61 -5.45 4.10
C LEU A 127 -7.35 -4.71 3.61
N THR A 128 -7.48 -3.90 2.57
CA THR A 128 -6.37 -3.09 2.05
C THR A 128 -5.88 -2.09 3.08
N LEU A 129 -6.80 -1.35 3.72
CA LEU A 129 -6.46 -0.40 4.78
C LEU A 129 -5.78 -1.10 5.96
N ALA A 130 -6.31 -2.25 6.39
CA ALA A 130 -5.70 -3.04 7.47
C ALA A 130 -4.28 -3.49 7.12
N ALA A 131 -4.04 -3.95 5.89
CA ALA A 131 -2.71 -4.34 5.42
C ALA A 131 -1.72 -3.16 5.43
N VAL A 132 -2.16 -1.97 4.97
CA VAL A 132 -1.34 -0.75 5.02
C VAL A 132 -0.98 -0.39 6.47
N VAL A 133 -1.94 -0.43 7.40
CA VAL A 133 -1.71 -0.14 8.82
C VAL A 133 -0.67 -1.12 9.41
N VAL A 134 -0.85 -2.42 9.19
CA VAL A 134 0.08 -3.45 9.69
C VAL A 134 1.49 -3.25 9.12
N LEU A 135 1.61 -2.93 7.84
CA LEU A 135 2.90 -2.65 7.22
C LEU A 135 3.56 -1.41 7.83
N MET A 136 2.80 -0.32 8.03
CA MET A 136 3.35 0.88 8.69
C MET A 136 3.86 0.55 10.10
N LEU A 137 3.09 -0.20 10.89
CA LEU A 137 3.52 -0.65 12.21
C LEU A 137 4.80 -1.49 12.16
N SER A 138 4.92 -2.38 11.17
CA SER A 138 6.14 -3.16 10.96
C SER A 138 7.35 -2.29 10.62
N LEU A 139 7.20 -1.28 9.77
CA LEU A 139 8.27 -0.36 9.43
C LEU A 139 8.69 0.48 10.65
N PHE A 140 7.72 1.02 11.39
CA PHE A 140 8.01 1.74 12.64
C PHE A 140 8.76 0.87 13.65
N ALA A 141 8.34 -0.38 13.82
CA ALA A 141 9.02 -1.33 14.70
C ALA A 141 10.48 -1.58 14.23
N GLN A 142 10.71 -1.76 12.93
CA GLN A 142 12.06 -1.92 12.38
C GLN A 142 12.95 -0.71 12.66
N VAL A 143 12.46 0.51 12.44
CA VAL A 143 13.21 1.74 12.72
C VAL A 143 13.46 1.90 14.22
N ALA A 144 12.47 1.65 15.07
CA ALA A 144 12.62 1.75 16.52
C ALA A 144 13.68 0.78 17.05
N ILE A 145 13.68 -0.47 16.57
CA ILE A 145 14.70 -1.47 16.92
C ILE A 145 16.09 -1.03 16.44
N GLY A 146 16.20 -0.54 15.21
CA GLY A 146 17.47 -0.04 14.66
C GLY A 146 18.03 1.15 15.43
N ALA A 147 17.19 2.10 15.84
CA ALA A 147 17.60 3.25 16.63
C ALA A 147 18.11 2.84 18.02
N VAL A 148 17.44 1.88 18.68
CA VAL A 148 17.90 1.33 19.97
C VAL A 148 19.28 0.67 19.82
N GLN A 149 19.54 -0.03 18.71
CA GLN A 149 20.84 -0.67 18.46
C GLN A 149 21.99 0.31 18.20
N GLN A 150 21.72 1.53 17.74
CA GLN A 150 22.77 2.54 17.51
C GLN A 150 23.22 3.25 18.80
N VAL A 151 22.40 3.19 19.86
CA VAL A 151 22.64 3.87 21.14
C VAL A 151 23.33 2.96 22.16
N ILE A 152 23.28 1.63 21.96
CA ILE A 152 23.93 0.61 22.81
C ILE A 152 25.25 0.18 22.16
#